data_AF-Z9JJ87-F1
#
_entry.id   AF-Z9JJ87-F1
#
_cell.length_a   1.000
_cell.length_b   1.000
_cell.length_c   1.000
_cell.angle_alpha   90.00
_cell.angle_beta   90.00
_cell.angle_gamma   90.00
#
_symmetry.space_group_name_H-M   'P 1'
#
loop_
_entity.id
_entity.type
_entity.pdbx_description
1 polymer ?
#
loop_
_entity_poly.entity_id
_entity_poly.type
_entity_poly.pdbx_seq_one_letter_code
_entity_poly.pdbx_strand_id
1 'polypeptide(L)'
;MYSVPGGTKLDASFDAEDTLTEVELLRRQASFSYKDGESFVFLDDEDYTLYTLGLEAIGDQAGYISEGLSGCYVQIIDAVPVALQLPQHVVLEVIETPPELKGGTATKRPKPAKLMTGIEIMVPEYITTGERILVNTTTGTFGGRAG
;
A
#
# COMPACT_ATOMS: atom_id res chain seq x y z
N MET A 1 35.22 -45.37 23.20
CA MET A 1 34.45 -45.39 21.93
C MET A 1 33.01 -45.03 22.25
N TYR A 2 32.54 -43.85 21.85
CA TYR A 2 31.20 -43.58 21.33
C TYR A 2 31.34 -42.33 20.46
N SER A 3 31.28 -42.52 19.14
CA SER A 3 31.37 -41.45 18.14
C SER A 3 30.06 -40.67 18.08
N VAL A 4 30.15 -39.34 18.02
CA VAL A 4 29.05 -38.48 17.55
C VAL A 4 29.28 -38.16 16.08
N PRO A 5 28.38 -38.57 15.17
CA PRO A 5 28.47 -38.24 13.76
C PRO A 5 27.65 -36.98 13.43
N GLY A 6 28.23 -36.12 12.59
CA GLY A 6 27.48 -35.32 11.63
C GLY A 6 26.85 -34.02 12.15
N GLY A 7 27.22 -32.90 11.52
CA GLY A 7 26.52 -31.64 11.73
C GLY A 7 27.36 -30.47 11.27
N THR A 8 27.68 -30.46 9.97
CA THR A 8 28.40 -29.44 9.21
C THR A 8 28.30 -28.04 9.83
N LYS A 9 29.43 -27.57 10.35
CA LYS A 9 29.66 -26.15 10.66
C LYS A 9 29.53 -25.40 9.33
N LEU A 10 28.40 -24.73 9.12
CA LEU A 10 28.19 -23.78 8.03
C LEU A 10 29.10 -22.58 8.29
N ASP A 11 30.35 -22.74 7.91
CA ASP A 11 31.30 -21.66 7.72
C ASP A 11 30.85 -20.93 6.46
N ALA A 12 30.00 -19.92 6.63
CA ALA A 12 29.65 -19.01 5.54
C ALA A 12 30.85 -18.07 5.34
N SER A 13 31.90 -18.58 4.69
CA SER A 13 32.92 -17.74 4.09
C SER A 13 32.29 -17.05 2.88
N PHE A 14 31.88 -15.79 3.09
CA PHE A 14 31.55 -14.86 2.01
C PHE A 14 32.88 -14.38 1.44
N ASP A 15 33.37 -15.07 0.41
CA ASP A 15 34.53 -14.63 -0.35
C ASP A 15 34.08 -13.87 -1.61
N ALA A 16 34.90 -12.87 -1.94
CA ALA A 16 35.06 -12.24 -3.24
C ALA A 16 33.98 -11.24 -3.72
N GLU A 17 34.35 -9.96 -3.62
CA GLU A 17 34.45 -9.10 -4.81
C GLU A 17 33.16 -8.91 -5.64
N ASP A 18 31.99 -8.89 -4.99
CA ASP A 18 30.88 -8.15 -5.54
C ASP A 18 31.11 -6.69 -5.16
N THR A 19 31.45 -5.86 -6.15
CA THR A 19 31.46 -4.42 -5.97
C THR A 19 30.00 -4.02 -5.78
N LEU A 20 29.52 -4.12 -4.54
CA LEU A 20 28.21 -3.66 -4.12
C LEU A 20 28.16 -2.20 -4.55
N THR A 21 27.51 -1.96 -5.68
CA THR A 21 27.24 -0.61 -6.14
C THR A 21 26.26 -0.08 -5.12
N GLU A 22 26.78 0.71 -4.18
CA GLU A 22 26.00 1.32 -3.11
C GLU A 22 25.05 2.31 -3.78
N VAL A 23 23.90 1.83 -4.23
CA VAL A 23 22.86 2.64 -4.82
C VAL A 23 22.15 3.37 -3.67
N GLU A 24 22.28 4.69 -3.64
CA GLU A 24 21.60 5.51 -2.65
C GLU A 24 20.10 5.53 -2.95
N LEU A 25 19.31 4.86 -2.10
CA LEU A 25 17.86 4.92 -2.14
C LEU A 25 17.39 6.18 -1.41
N LEU A 26 16.95 7.17 -2.17
CA LEU A 26 16.32 8.37 -1.62
C LEU A 26 14.82 8.12 -1.44
N ARG A 27 14.25 8.62 -0.35
CA ARG A 27 12.82 8.57 -0.07
C ARG A 27 12.30 9.98 0.10
N ARG A 28 11.42 10.39 -0.79
CA ARG A 28 10.81 11.72 -0.78
C ARG A 28 9.35 11.63 -0.39
N GLN A 29 8.94 12.42 0.59
CA GLN A 29 7.54 12.49 0.96
C GLN A 29 6.78 13.22 -0.15
N ALA A 30 5.69 12.61 -0.61
CA ALA A 30 4.90 13.14 -1.70
C ALA A 30 3.41 12.88 -1.47
N SER A 31 2.60 13.70 -2.15
CA SER A 31 1.15 13.57 -2.18
C SER A 31 0.70 13.32 -3.61
N PHE A 32 -0.34 12.50 -3.78
CA PHE A 32 -0.92 12.27 -5.09
C PHE A 32 -1.49 13.57 -5.64
N SER A 33 -1.13 13.90 -6.88
CA SER A 33 -1.57 15.12 -7.56
C SER A 33 -2.68 14.82 -8.56
N TYR A 34 -2.39 14.07 -9.61
CA TYR A 34 -3.36 13.67 -10.64
C TYR A 34 -2.89 12.42 -11.39
N LYS A 35 -3.80 11.83 -12.15
CA LYS A 35 -3.50 10.71 -13.05
C LYS A 35 -3.28 11.23 -14.47
N ASP A 36 -2.18 10.83 -15.10
CA ASP A 36 -1.85 11.13 -16.50
C ASP A 36 -1.88 9.83 -17.31
N GLY A 37 -3.00 9.57 -17.99
CA GLY A 37 -3.22 8.32 -18.72
C GLY A 37 -3.16 7.08 -17.82
N GLU A 38 -2.09 6.30 -17.96
CA GLU A 38 -1.80 5.10 -17.16
C GLU A 38 -0.80 5.34 -16.02
N SER A 39 -0.26 6.56 -15.92
CA SER A 39 0.70 6.95 -14.89
C SER A 39 0.05 7.81 -13.81
N PHE A 40 0.63 7.80 -12.62
CA PHE A 40 0.22 8.60 -11.48
C PHE A 40 1.30 9.65 -11.19
N VAL A 41 0.88 10.91 -11.05
CA VAL A 41 1.76 12.02 -10.77
C VAL A 41 1.66 12.37 -9.29
N PHE A 42 2.81 12.41 -8.63
CA PHE A 42 2.98 12.75 -7.22
C PHE A 42 3.76 14.05 -7.09
N LEU A 43 3.34 14.90 -6.17
CA LEU A 43 3.98 16.16 -5.85
C LEU A 43 4.80 16.00 -4.57
N ASP A 44 6.09 16.28 -4.64
CA ASP A 44 6.99 16.37 -3.49
C ASP A 44 6.50 17.42 -2.49
N ASP A 45 6.45 17.06 -1.21
CA ASP A 45 5.93 17.93 -0.15
C ASP A 45 6.92 19.03 0.25
N GLU A 46 8.22 18.83 0.01
CA GLU A 46 9.28 19.78 0.38
C GLU A 46 9.57 20.80 -0.74
N ASP A 47 9.80 20.31 -1.97
CA ASP A 47 10.28 21.11 -3.09
C ASP A 47 9.28 21.24 -4.25
N TYR A 48 8.09 20.64 -4.14
CA TYR A 48 7.05 20.70 -5.18
C TYR A 48 7.49 20.12 -6.54
N THR A 49 8.51 19.27 -6.55
CA THR A 49 8.92 18.48 -7.71
C THR A 49 7.83 17.45 -8.06
N LEU A 50 7.54 17.27 -9.34
CA LEU A 50 6.57 16.28 -9.82
C LEU A 50 7.27 14.96 -10.17
N TYR A 51 6.89 13.86 -9.52
CA TYR A 51 7.31 12.52 -9.84
C TYR A 51 6.21 11.77 -10.58
N THR A 52 6.52 11.22 -11.75
CA THR A 52 5.59 10.40 -12.52
C THR A 52 5.95 8.93 -12.33
N LEU A 53 4.97 8.13 -11.89
CA LEU A 53 5.14 6.71 -11.63
C LEU A 53 4.11 5.92 -12.48
N GLY A 54 4.60 4.98 -13.27
CA GLY A 54 3.75 4.06 -14.02
C GLY A 54 3.15 2.96 -13.15
N LEU A 55 2.18 2.21 -13.70
CA LEU A 55 1.58 1.05 -13.03
C LEU A 55 2.63 -0.01 -12.62
N GLU A 56 3.71 -0.15 -13.38
CA GLU A 56 4.81 -1.07 -13.07
C GLU A 56 5.57 -0.71 -11.78
N ALA A 57 5.75 0.57 -11.51
CA ALA A 57 6.47 1.06 -10.32
C ALA A 57 5.58 1.04 -9.06
N ILE A 58 4.26 1.13 -9.24
CA ILE A 58 3.28 1.17 -8.15
C ILE A 58 2.77 -0.25 -7.82
N GLY A 59 2.60 -1.10 -8.85
CA GLY A 59 2.07 -2.45 -8.74
C GLY A 59 0.60 -2.49 -8.30
N ASP A 60 0.22 -3.54 -7.58
CA ASP A 60 -1.13 -3.77 -7.05
C ASP A 60 -1.64 -2.63 -6.14
N GLN A 61 -0.73 -1.79 -5.64
CA GLN A 61 -1.08 -0.66 -4.79
C GLN A 61 -1.80 0.46 -5.54
N ALA A 62 -1.80 0.44 -6.88
CA ALA A 62 -2.41 1.48 -7.70
C ALA A 62 -3.91 1.65 -7.43
N GLY A 63 -4.60 0.56 -7.07
CA GLY A 63 -6.02 0.60 -6.72
C GLY A 63 -6.34 1.26 -5.37
N TYR A 64 -5.34 1.61 -4.56
CA TYR A 64 -5.50 2.35 -3.31
C TYR A 64 -5.16 3.84 -3.46
N ILE A 65 -4.76 4.28 -4.66
CA ILE A 65 -4.50 5.69 -4.94
C ILE A 65 -5.82 6.38 -5.23
N SER A 66 -6.15 7.37 -4.39
CA SER A 66 -7.33 8.22 -4.54
C SER A 66 -6.96 9.69 -4.44
N GLU A 67 -7.88 10.55 -4.86
CA GLU A 67 -7.76 11.99 -4.63
C GLU A 67 -7.59 12.29 -3.14
N GLY A 68 -6.69 13.22 -2.80
CA GLY A 68 -6.37 13.57 -1.43
C GLY A 68 -5.42 12.59 -0.70
N LEU A 69 -4.86 11.60 -1.41
CA LEU A 69 -3.84 10.72 -0.85
C LEU A 69 -2.55 11.51 -0.55
N SER A 70 -2.16 11.56 0.71
CA SER A 70 -0.96 12.24 1.21
C SER A 70 -0.08 11.29 2.04
N GLY A 71 1.17 11.69 2.29
CA GLY A 71 2.09 10.92 3.14
C GLY A 71 2.59 9.63 2.48
N CYS A 72 2.68 9.65 1.15
CA CYS A 72 3.37 8.61 0.39
C CYS A 72 4.87 8.89 0.40
N TYR A 73 5.69 7.87 0.18
CA TYR A 73 7.11 8.04 -0.08
C TYR A 73 7.44 7.56 -1.49
N VAL A 74 7.92 8.46 -2.33
CA VAL A 74 8.52 8.11 -3.63
C VAL A 74 9.95 7.65 -3.38
N GLN A 75 10.25 6.44 -3.82
CA GLN A 75 11.59 5.87 -3.77
C GLN A 75 12.33 6.21 -5.06
N ILE A 76 13.48 6.85 -4.93
CA ILE A 76 14.28 7.37 -6.04
C ILE A 76 15.65 6.72 -5.98
N ILE A 77 16.09 6.16 -7.11
CA ILE A 77 17.43 5.61 -7.30
C ILE A 77 18.03 6.30 -8.52
N ASP A 78 19.24 6.85 -8.40
CA ASP A 78 19.93 7.54 -9.50
C ASP A 78 19.07 8.64 -10.18
N ALA A 79 18.36 9.42 -9.36
CA ALA A 79 17.38 10.45 -9.78
C ALA A 79 16.13 9.94 -10.54
N VAL A 80 15.93 8.62 -10.62
CA VAL A 80 14.75 8.00 -11.24
C VAL A 80 13.78 7.51 -10.16
N PRO A 81 12.48 7.90 -10.19
CA PRO A 81 11.48 7.33 -9.30
C PRO A 81 11.22 5.87 -9.69
N VAL A 82 11.58 4.93 -8.82
CA VAL A 82 11.52 3.49 -9.08
C VAL A 82 10.35 2.78 -8.42
N ALA A 83 9.86 3.33 -7.30
CA ALA A 83 8.76 2.73 -6.54
C ALA A 83 7.99 3.76 -5.74
N LEU A 84 6.77 3.39 -5.37
CA LEU A 84 5.92 4.15 -4.46
C LEU A 84 5.67 3.33 -3.20
N GLN A 85 5.88 3.95 -2.04
CA GLN A 85 5.46 3.40 -0.76
C GLN A 85 4.24 4.18 -0.28
N LEU A 86 3.07 3.55 -0.35
CA LEU A 86 1.86 4.09 0.24
C LEU A 86 1.91 4.11 1.78
N PRO A 87 1.15 5.00 2.44
CA PRO A 87 0.93 4.90 3.87
C PRO A 87 0.25 3.57 4.21
N GLN A 88 0.46 3.10 5.45
CA GLN A 88 -0.13 1.84 5.95
C GLN A 88 -1.67 1.82 5.83
N HIS A 89 -2.28 3.00 5.97
CA HIS A 89 -3.72 3.17 5.83
C HIS A 89 -4.01 4.32 4.88
N VAL A 90 -4.97 4.11 3.98
CA VAL A 90 -5.53 5.13 3.11
C VAL A 90 -7.00 5.35 3.42
N VAL A 91 -7.48 6.56 3.20
CA VAL A 91 -8.90 6.89 3.35
C VAL A 91 -9.58 6.70 2.01
N LEU A 92 -10.55 5.79 1.95
CA LEU A 92 -11.34 5.52 0.76
C LEU A 92 -12.83 5.64 1.07
N GLU A 93 -13.59 6.19 0.13
CA GLU A 93 -15.04 6.29 0.23
C GLU A 93 -15.71 4.99 -0.23
N VAL A 94 -16.72 4.53 0.52
CA VAL A 94 -17.58 3.42 0.13
C VAL A 94 -18.67 3.92 -0.82
N ILE A 95 -18.61 3.49 -2.08
CA ILE A 95 -19.59 3.88 -3.10
C ILE A 95 -20.80 2.93 -3.16
N GLU A 96 -20.65 1.69 -2.70
CA GLU A 96 -21.73 0.70 -2.71
C GLU A 96 -21.52 -0.35 -1.62
N THR A 97 -22.53 -0.59 -0.79
CA THR A 97 -22.54 -1.70 0.16
C THR A 97 -23.98 -2.11 0.49
N PRO A 98 -24.25 -3.38 0.80
CA PRO A 98 -25.59 -3.82 1.20
C PRO A 98 -26.11 -3.04 2.42
N PRO A 99 -27.43 -2.77 2.50
CA PRO A 99 -28.02 -2.10 3.65
C PRO A 99 -27.86 -2.93 4.93
N GLU A 100 -27.89 -2.27 6.08
CA GLU A 100 -27.90 -2.95 7.38
C GLU A 100 -29.14 -3.85 7.51
N LEU A 101 -28.94 -5.12 7.85
CA LEU A 101 -30.01 -6.07 8.11
C LEU A 101 -30.62 -5.81 9.50
N LYS A 102 -31.64 -4.95 9.53
CA LYS A 102 -32.47 -4.73 10.72
C LYS A 102 -33.36 -5.96 10.96
N GLY A 103 -32.92 -6.91 11.79
CA GLY A 103 -33.81 -7.95 12.34
C GLY A 103 -33.27 -9.37 12.49
N GLY A 104 -32.04 -9.67 12.07
CA GLY A 104 -31.38 -10.93 12.41
C GLY A 104 -30.59 -10.78 13.71
N THR A 105 -30.56 -11.81 14.56
CA THR A 105 -29.59 -11.94 15.66
C THR A 105 -28.22 -11.47 15.16
N ALA A 106 -27.67 -10.41 15.77
CA ALA A 106 -26.47 -9.68 15.33
C ALA A 106 -25.31 -10.64 15.02
N THR A 107 -25.30 -11.17 13.81
CA THR A 107 -24.27 -12.09 13.39
C THR A 107 -23.26 -11.15 12.79
N LYS A 108 -22.27 -10.71 13.59
CA LYS A 108 -21.17 -9.80 13.23
C LYS A 108 -20.34 -10.34 12.05
N ARG A 109 -20.98 -10.55 10.92
CA ARG A 109 -20.39 -11.07 9.70
C ARG A 109 -20.03 -9.85 8.87
N PRO A 110 -18.79 -9.79 8.38
CA PRO A 110 -18.44 -8.73 7.45
C PRO A 110 -19.32 -8.84 6.20
N LYS A 111 -19.65 -7.69 5.62
CA LYS A 111 -20.33 -7.56 4.33
C LYS A 111 -19.37 -6.99 3.29
N PRO A 112 -19.53 -7.31 2.00
CA PRO A 112 -18.75 -6.69 0.96
C PRO A 112 -19.13 -5.20 0.82
N ALA A 113 -18.12 -4.37 0.57
CA ALA A 113 -18.29 -2.96 0.23
C ALA A 113 -17.33 -2.59 -0.90
N LYS A 114 -17.89 -1.96 -1.93
CA LYS A 114 -17.15 -1.42 -3.07
C LYS A 114 -16.69 -0.01 -2.77
N LEU A 115 -15.42 0.24 -3.01
CA LEU A 115 -14.76 1.51 -2.80
C LEU A 115 -14.75 2.36 -4.08
N MET A 116 -14.52 3.67 -3.95
CA MET A 116 -14.44 4.59 -5.10
C MET A 116 -13.44 4.18 -6.18
N THR A 117 -12.38 3.45 -5.80
CA THR A 117 -11.36 2.94 -6.70
C THR A 117 -11.78 1.66 -7.43
N GLY A 118 -12.94 1.09 -7.08
CA GLY A 118 -13.47 -0.15 -7.63
C GLY A 118 -13.10 -1.41 -6.85
N ILE A 119 -12.18 -1.31 -5.88
CA ILE A 119 -11.82 -2.43 -4.99
C ILE A 119 -13.02 -2.79 -4.11
N GLU A 120 -13.26 -4.09 -3.93
CA GLU A 120 -14.22 -4.60 -2.95
C GLU A 120 -13.48 -5.12 -1.72
N ILE A 121 -13.89 -4.67 -0.53
CA ILE A 121 -13.34 -5.15 0.74
C ILE A 121 -14.45 -5.58 1.69
N MET A 122 -14.08 -6.41 2.66
CA MET A 122 -14.97 -6.88 3.72
C MET A 122 -15.03 -5.85 4.85
N VAL A 123 -16.19 -5.22 5.03
CA VAL A 123 -16.45 -4.20 6.07
C VAL A 123 -17.47 -4.68 7.11
N PRO A 124 -17.46 -4.12 8.32
CA PRO A 124 -18.51 -4.39 9.31
C PRO A 124 -19.91 -3.95 8.85
N GLU A 125 -20.97 -4.60 9.38
CA GLU A 125 -22.35 -4.34 8.96
C GLU A 125 -22.82 -2.89 9.15
N TYR A 126 -22.25 -2.19 10.13
CA TYR A 126 -22.59 -0.80 10.48
C TYR A 126 -22.05 0.24 9.47
N ILE A 127 -21.18 -0.16 8.54
CA ILE A 127 -20.67 0.75 7.49
C ILE A 127 -21.74 0.94 6.43
N THR A 128 -21.97 2.17 6.00
CA THR A 128 -22.96 2.51 4.97
C THR A 128 -22.29 3.14 3.75
N THR A 129 -22.99 3.15 2.61
CA THR A 129 -22.57 3.92 1.44
C THR A 129 -22.41 5.39 1.78
N GLY A 130 -21.36 6.03 1.24
CA GLY A 130 -20.97 7.42 1.50
C GLY A 130 -20.06 7.60 2.72
N GLU A 131 -19.75 6.54 3.46
CA GLU A 131 -18.80 6.61 4.56
C GLU A 131 -17.35 6.54 4.05
N ARG A 132 -16.47 7.32 4.67
CA ARG A 132 -15.02 7.24 4.48
C ARG A 132 -14.44 6.26 5.49
N ILE A 133 -13.69 5.29 4.98
CA ILE A 133 -13.08 4.24 5.79
C ILE A 133 -11.57 4.22 5.59
N LEU A 134 -10.86 3.80 6.63
CA LEU A 134 -9.44 3.49 6.54
C LEU A 134 -9.28 2.08 5.97
N VAL A 135 -8.45 1.93 4.96
CA VAL A 135 -8.12 0.65 4.33
C VAL A 135 -6.63 0.41 4.44
N ASN A 136 -6.25 -0.77 4.91
CA ASN A 136 -4.84 -1.15 4.95
C ASN A 136 -4.35 -1.47 3.54
N THR A 137 -3.34 -0.75 3.05
CA THR A 137 -2.81 -0.89 1.67
C THR A 137 -1.97 -2.15 1.47
N THR A 138 -1.48 -2.75 2.56
CA THR A 138 -0.69 -3.98 2.54
C THR A 138 -1.56 -5.23 2.52
N THR A 139 -2.65 -5.24 3.29
CA THR A 139 -3.54 -6.41 3.42
C THR A 139 -4.87 -6.27 2.69
N GLY A 140 -5.24 -5.07 2.24
CA GLY A 140 -6.54 -4.77 1.64
C GLY A 140 -7.72 -4.87 2.63
N THR A 141 -7.46 -4.82 3.93
CA THR A 141 -8.50 -5.01 4.96
C THR A 141 -9.01 -3.68 5.53
N PHE A 142 -10.25 -3.69 6.02
CA PHE A 142 -10.83 -2.58 6.78
C PHE A 142 -9.98 -2.25 8.02
N GLY A 143 -9.56 -0.99 8.14
CA GLY A 143 -8.76 -0.45 9.24
C GLY A 143 -9.53 0.43 10.22
N GLY A 144 -10.73 0.90 9.87
CA GLY A 144 -11.55 1.76 10.72
C GLY A 144 -12.41 2.75 9.95
N ARG A 145 -13.18 3.59 10.65
CA ARG A 145 -13.86 4.75 10.05
C ARG A 145 -12.88 5.93 10.03
N ALA A 146 -12.84 6.67 8.93
CA ALA A 146 -12.12 7.94 8.85
C ALA A 146 -13.09 9.06 9.28
N GLY A 147 -12.90 9.56 10.51
CA GLY A 147 -13.74 10.60 11.12
C GLY A 147 -13.55 11.98 10.52
#